data_AF-A0AAD7MQ43-F1
#
_entry.id   AF-A0AAD7MQ43-F1
#
_cell.length_a   1.000
_cell.length_b   1.000
_cell.length_c   1.000
_cell.angle_alpha   90.00
_cell.angle_beta   90.00
_cell.angle_gamma   90.00
#
_symmetry.space_group_name_H-M   'P 1'
#
loop_
_entity.id
_entity.type
_entity.pdbx_description
1 polymer ?
#
loop_
_entity_poly.entity_id
_entity_poly.type
_entity_poly.pdbx_seq_one_letter_code
_entity_poly.pdbx_strand_id
1 'polypeptide(L)' 'IDKSPPTARVLNLYKDRSRAEASIITQLRTGHVGLNAPLHCIKVVDSPMCTRCGVPETVSHYLLVCRRFITERSTL' A
#
# COMPACT_ATOMS: atom_id res chain seq x y z
N ILE A 1 -10.30 -11.41 13.62
CA ILE A 1 -9.28 -11.97 12.69
C ILE A 1 -9.84 -13.27 12.17
N ASP A 2 -10.07 -13.35 10.86
CA ASP A 2 -10.48 -14.59 10.19
C ASP A 2 -9.38 -15.65 10.40
N LYS A 3 -9.77 -16.83 10.88
CA LYS A 3 -8.86 -17.95 11.19
C LYS A 3 -8.78 -18.96 10.04
N SER A 4 -9.57 -18.77 8.98
CA SER A 4 -9.54 -19.65 7.84
C SER A 4 -8.16 -19.63 7.16
N PRO A 5 -7.64 -20.79 6.76
CA PRO A 5 -6.37 -20.86 6.06
C PRO A 5 -6.45 -20.06 4.75
N PRO A 6 -5.35 -19.40 4.33
CA PRO A 6 -5.33 -18.66 3.08
C PRO A 6 -5.69 -19.58 1.92
N THR A 7 -6.70 -19.17 1.16
CA THR A 7 -7.10 -19.90 -0.05
C THR A 7 -5.97 -19.88 -1.10
N ALA A 8 -5.94 -20.88 -1.98
CA ALA A 8 -4.97 -20.95 -3.08
C ALA A 8 -4.93 -19.66 -3.93
N ARG A 9 -6.08 -18.97 -4.06
CA ARG A 9 -6.18 -17.68 -4.74
C ARG A 9 -5.31 -16.59 -4.09
N VAL A 10 -5.24 -16.57 -2.76
CA VAL A 10 -4.39 -15.60 -2.03
C VAL A 10 -2.91 -15.94 -2.20
N LEU A 11 -2.57 -17.23 -2.23
CA LEU A 11 -1.18 -17.68 -2.41
C LEU A 11 -0.65 -17.35 -3.82
N ASN A 12 -1.50 -17.40 -4.84
CA ASN A 12 -1.12 -17.06 -6.21
C ASN A 12 -0.61 -15.61 -6.38
N LEU A 13 -1.01 -14.68 -5.49
CA LEU A 13 -0.50 -13.30 -5.53
C LEU A 13 1.00 -13.20 -5.21
N TYR A 14 1.51 -14.17 -4.45
CA TYR A 14 2.90 -14.22 -4.00
C TYR A 14 3.73 -15.24 -4.80
N LYS A 15 3.07 -16.03 -5.65
CA LYS A 15 3.72 -17.01 -6.52
C LYS A 15 4.59 -16.27 -7.53
N ASP A 16 5.80 -16.80 -7.76
CA ASP A 16 6.77 -16.24 -8.70
C ASP A 16 7.13 -14.76 -8.42
N ARG A 17 7.14 -14.38 -7.13
CA ARG A 17 7.62 -13.09 -6.65
C ARG A 17 8.83 -13.27 -5.74
N SER A 18 9.76 -12.35 -5.82
CA SER A 18 10.86 -12.26 -4.87
C SER A 18 10.32 -12.00 -3.45
N ARG A 19 11.13 -12.34 -2.44
CA ARG A 19 10.78 -12.05 -1.04
C ARG A 19 10.52 -10.55 -0.80
N ALA A 20 11.24 -9.68 -1.51
CA ALA A 20 11.07 -8.24 -1.40
C ALA A 20 9.71 -7.78 -1.93
N GLU A 21 9.32 -8.24 -3.12
CA GLU A 21 8.02 -7.92 -3.71
C GLU A 21 6.87 -8.46 -2.86
N ALA A 22 6.97 -9.70 -2.38
CA ALA A 22 5.98 -10.31 -1.50
C ALA A 22 5.80 -9.51 -0.19
N SER A 23 6.90 -8.98 0.37
CA SER A 23 6.86 -8.10 1.54
C SER A 23 6.10 -6.81 1.24
N ILE A 24 6.42 -6.14 0.13
CA ILE A 24 5.75 -4.90 -0.31
C ILE A 24 4.23 -5.15 -0.50
N ILE A 25 3.86 -6.22 -1.19
CA ILE A 25 2.46 -6.60 -1.40
C ILE A 25 1.75 -6.81 -0.06
N THR A 26 2.40 -7.46 0.90
CA THR A 26 1.83 -7.72 2.23
C THR A 26 1.62 -6.43 3.01
N GLN A 27 2.60 -5.52 3.01
CA GLN A 27 2.51 -4.21 3.65
C GLN A 27 1.38 -3.37 3.06
N LEU A 28 1.28 -3.32 1.73
CA LEU A 28 0.21 -2.60 1.03
C LEU A 28 -1.17 -3.17 1.35
N ARG A 29 -1.34 -4.50 1.35
CA ARG A 29 -2.63 -5.13 1.62
C ARG A 29 -3.09 -5.01 3.07
N THR A 30 -2.15 -4.93 4.00
CA THR A 30 -2.45 -4.82 5.45
C THR A 30 -2.46 -3.37 5.94
N GLY A 31 -2.06 -2.40 5.11
CA GLY A 31 -1.94 -1.00 5.49
C GLY A 31 -0.72 -0.66 6.35
N HIS A 32 0.12 -1.65 6.69
CA HIS A 32 1.38 -1.46 7.43
C HIS A 32 2.51 -1.07 6.48
N VAL A 33 2.32 0.02 5.76
CA VAL A 33 3.26 0.54 4.78
C VAL A 33 3.71 1.94 5.18
N GLY A 34 4.91 2.34 4.77
CA GLY A 34 5.48 3.66 5.03
C GLY A 34 4.82 4.78 4.22
N LEU A 35 3.51 4.94 4.35
CA LEU A 35 2.74 6.06 3.80
C LEU A 35 2.36 7.03 4.92
N ASN A 36 2.16 8.31 4.59
CA ASN A 36 1.98 9.34 5.61
C ASN A 36 0.79 9.07 6.53
N ALA A 37 -0.33 8.54 6.04
CA ALA A 37 -1.50 8.31 6.90
C ALA A 37 -1.24 7.24 7.98
N PRO A 38 -0.77 6.01 7.67
CA PRO A 38 -0.33 5.06 8.69
C PRO A 38 0.77 5.58 9.60
N LEU A 39 1.79 6.27 9.04
CA LEU A 39 2.91 6.80 9.82
C LEU A 39 2.47 7.89 10.81
N HIS A 40 1.51 8.72 10.44
CA HIS A 40 0.95 9.74 11.32
C HIS A 40 0.16 9.10 12.47
N CYS A 41 -0.60 8.03 12.20
CA CYS A 41 -1.32 7.29 13.25
C CYS A 41 -0.38 6.75 14.34
N ILE A 42 0.84 6.35 13.98
CA ILE A 42 1.88 5.91 14.92
C ILE A 42 2.84 7.03 15.34
N LYS A 43 2.53 8.29 15.03
CA LYS A 43 3.28 9.50 15.40
C LYS A 43 4.74 9.54 14.89
N VAL A 44 5.00 8.91 13.75
CA VAL A 44 6.32 8.95 13.08
C VAL A 44 6.47 10.18 12.19
N VAL A 45 5.36 10.72 11.68
CA VAL A 45 5.33 11.95 10.87
C VAL A 45 4.28 12.92 11.40
N ASP A 46 4.49 14.22 11.19
CA ASP A 46 3.64 15.29 11.72
C ASP A 46 2.32 15.49 10.95
N SER A 47 2.23 14.98 9.72
CA SER A 47 1.04 15.15 8.88
C SER A 47 0.72 13.88 8.10
N PRO A 48 -0.57 13.48 8.02
CA PRO A 48 -0.99 12.33 7.22
C PRO A 48 -1.11 12.65 5.72
N MET A 49 -0.89 13.90 5.32
CA MET A 49 -1.26 14.40 4.00
C MET A 49 -0.23 14.04 2.91
N CYS A 50 -0.73 13.68 1.73
CA CYS A 50 0.09 13.57 0.53
C CYS A 50 0.54 14.97 0.08
N THR A 51 1.85 15.16 -0.09
CA THR A 51 2.44 16.45 -0.51
C THR A 51 1.97 16.95 -1.87
N ARG A 52 1.53 16.06 -2.76
CA ARG A 52 1.05 16.41 -4.10
C ARG A 52 -0.45 16.62 -4.18
N CYS A 53 -1.23 15.99 -3.29
CA CYS A 53 -2.69 15.96 -3.40
C CYS A 53 -3.43 16.68 -2.28
N GLY A 54 -2.78 16.93 -1.14
CA GLY A 54 -3.39 17.60 0.02
C GLY A 54 -4.46 16.78 0.74
N VAL A 55 -4.52 15.47 0.51
CA VAL A 55 -5.44 14.52 1.15
C VAL A 55 -4.64 13.44 1.88
N PRO A 56 -5.22 12.72 2.86
CA PRO A 56 -4.52 11.66 3.56
C PRO A 56 -3.89 10.63 2.62
N GLU A 57 -2.60 10.35 2.77
CA GLU A 57 -1.86 9.40 1.94
C GLU A 57 -2.13 7.96 2.43
N THR A 58 -3.27 7.41 2.04
CA THR A 58 -3.65 6.01 2.26
C THR A 58 -3.15 5.11 1.13
N VAL A 59 -3.21 3.79 1.30
CA VAL A 59 -2.87 2.82 0.24
C VAL A 59 -3.73 3.04 -1.01
N SER A 60 -5.04 3.20 -0.84
CA SER A 60 -5.97 3.47 -1.94
C SER A 60 -5.64 4.78 -2.65
N HIS A 61 -5.33 5.83 -1.89
CA HIS A 61 -4.88 7.09 -2.47
C HIS A 61 -3.60 6.88 -3.28
N TYR A 62 -2.57 6.31 -2.66
CA TYR A 62 -1.25 6.12 -3.25
C TYR A 62 -1.29 5.31 -4.55
N LEU A 63 -1.99 4.18 -4.56
CA LEU A 63 -2.04 3.26 -5.70
C LEU A 63 -3.03 3.67 -6.80
N LEU A 64 -4.15 4.31 -6.46
CA LEU A 64 -5.27 4.48 -7.41
C LEU A 64 -5.58 5.93 -7.78
N VAL A 65 -5.17 6.90 -6.96
CA VAL A 65 -5.62 8.29 -7.10
C VAL A 65 -4.47 9.27 -7.21
N CYS A 66 -3.34 8.99 -6.56
CA CYS A 66 -2.28 9.96 -6.35
C CYS A 66 -1.78 10.53 -7.68
N ARG A 67 -1.77 11.87 -7.75
CA ARG A 67 -1.33 12.63 -8.91
C ARG A 67 0.16 12.47 -9.19
N ARG A 68 0.94 12.03 -8.20
CA ARG A 68 2.36 11.74 -8.36
C ARG A 68 2.62 10.59 -9.35
N PHE A 69 1.72 9.61 -9.40
CA PHE A 69 1.91 8.36 -10.15
C PHE A 69 0.91 8.18 -11.29
N ILE A 70 0.55 9.27 -11.99
CA ILE A 70 -0.38 9.18 -13.12
C ILE A 70 0.31 8.51 -14.31
N THR A 71 1.56 8.87 -14.58
CA THR A 71 2.33 8.35 -15.71
C THR A 71 2.48 6.83 -15.60
N GLU A 72 2.93 6.35 -14.45
CA GLU A 72 3.18 4.93 -14.18
C GLU A 72 1.90 4.09 -14.27
N ARG A 73 0.75 4.64 -13.87
CA ARG A 73 -0.55 3.97 -14.02
C ARG A 73 -1.05 3.94 -15.45
N SER A 74 -0.69 4.94 -16.25
CA SER A 74 -1.09 5.02 -17.66
C SER A 74 -0.27 4.09 -18.55
N THR A 75 0.88 3.61 -18.06
CA THR A 75 1.77 2.68 -18.75
C THR A 75 1.53 1.20 -18.43
N LEU A 76 0.56 0.88 -17.55
CA LEU A 76 0.13 -0.49 -17.24
C LEU A 76 -0.89 -0.99 -18.27
#